data_AF-A0A0D1XCH1-F1
#
_entry.id   AF-A0A0D1XCH1-F1
#
_cell.length_a   1.000
_cell.length_b   1.000
_cell.length_c   1.000
_cell.angle_alpha   90.00
_cell.angle_beta   90.00
_cell.angle_gamma   90.00
#
_symmetry.space_group_name_H-M   'P 1'
#
loop_
_entity.id
_entity.type
_entity.pdbx_description
1 polymer ?
#
loop_
_entity_poly.entity_id
_entity_poly.type
_entity_poly.pdbx_seq_one_letter_code
_entity_poly.pdbx_strand_id
1 'polypeptide(L)'
;MKKVWFALILVFGLLPGVASAQLSVEETKIQSVYYDPDYKAYYMVTAEDKYGSTWDLWLVDSKKENPKLTKSLNQSFLNQKVEVLYEDYNTEDYTQWELLDYTLTN
;
A
#
# COMPACT_ATOMS: atom_id res chain seq x y z
N MET A 1 -61.30 1.12 10.69
CA MET A 1 -60.34 0.90 9.59
C MET A 1 -60.01 2.22 8.94
N LYS A 2 -58.76 2.68 9.04
CA LYS A 2 -58.06 3.56 8.09
C LYS A 2 -56.60 3.64 8.54
N LYS A 3 -55.76 2.90 7.83
CA LYS A 3 -54.30 2.92 7.94
C LYS A 3 -53.81 4.22 7.33
N VAL A 4 -52.89 4.92 7.98
CA VAL A 4 -51.85 5.68 7.28
C VAL A 4 -50.61 5.71 8.17
N TRP A 5 -49.65 4.83 7.86
CA TRP A 5 -48.26 4.96 8.28
C TRP A 5 -47.59 5.87 7.24
N PHE A 6 -47.18 7.07 7.63
CA PHE A 6 -46.21 7.88 6.89
C PHE A 6 -44.92 7.80 7.69
N ALA A 7 -44.02 6.92 7.28
CA ALA A 7 -42.97 7.16 6.29
C ALA A 7 -41.68 7.56 7.02
N LEU A 8 -40.84 6.54 7.20
CA LEU A 8 -39.40 6.64 7.45
C LEU A 8 -38.81 7.52 6.34
N ILE A 9 -38.51 8.78 6.65
CA ILE A 9 -37.82 9.68 5.72
C ILE A 9 -36.32 9.42 5.88
N LEU A 10 -35.77 8.70 4.90
CA LEU A 10 -34.41 8.83 4.36
C LEU A 10 -33.27 8.89 5.39
N VAL A 11 -33.07 7.78 6.09
CA VAL A 11 -31.71 7.30 6.37
C VAL A 11 -31.10 6.92 5.01
N PHE A 12 -29.82 7.27 4.75
CA PHE A 12 -29.00 7.00 3.54
C PHE A 12 -28.78 8.13 2.51
N GLY A 13 -29.36 9.32 2.66
CA GLY A 13 -29.13 10.42 1.71
C GLY A 13 -27.84 11.26 1.89
N LEU A 14 -27.03 10.98 2.91
CA LEU A 14 -25.92 11.86 3.35
C LEU A 14 -24.61 11.12 3.64
N LEU A 15 -24.35 9.97 3.02
CA LEU A 15 -22.97 9.52 2.89
C LEU A 15 -22.47 10.09 1.56
N PRO A 16 -21.73 11.22 1.56
CA PRO A 16 -20.99 11.61 0.35
C PRO A 16 -20.18 10.40 -0.06
N GLY A 17 -20.34 10.00 -1.32
CA GLY A 17 -19.93 8.71 -1.86
C GLY A 17 -18.63 8.24 -1.24
N VAL A 18 -18.73 7.17 -0.44
CA VAL A 18 -17.60 6.29 -0.19
C VAL A 18 -17.13 5.89 -1.58
N ALA A 19 -16.08 6.57 -2.07
CA ALA A 19 -15.29 6.06 -3.16
C ALA A 19 -14.92 4.65 -2.70
N SER A 20 -15.56 3.66 -3.31
CA SER A 20 -15.34 2.28 -2.93
C SER A 20 -13.89 2.00 -3.31
N ALA A 21 -13.02 1.87 -2.31
CA ALA A 21 -11.68 1.35 -2.51
C ALA A 21 -11.80 0.04 -3.29
N GLN A 22 -11.13 -0.02 -4.44
CA GLN A 22 -11.02 -1.23 -5.24
C GLN A 22 -9.70 -1.92 -4.86
N LEU A 23 -9.79 -3.21 -4.54
CA LEU A 23 -8.60 -4.02 -4.33
C LEU A 23 -7.88 -4.21 -5.66
N SER A 24 -6.60 -3.83 -5.70
CA SER A 24 -5.74 -3.89 -6.86
C SER A 24 -4.45 -4.63 -6.52
N VAL A 25 -3.92 -5.36 -7.51
CA VAL A 25 -2.65 -6.07 -7.41
C VAL A 25 -1.72 -5.56 -8.49
N GLU A 26 -0.49 -5.23 -8.11
CA GLU A 26 0.57 -4.84 -9.02
C GLU A 26 1.77 -5.79 -8.91
N GLU A 27 2.22 -6.29 -10.06
CA GLU A 27 3.49 -7.02 -10.16
C GLU A 27 4.62 -6.04 -10.49
N THR A 28 5.63 -6.01 -9.63
CA THR A 28 6.82 -5.18 -9.81
C THR A 28 8.06 -5.91 -9.30
N LYS A 29 9.17 -5.19 -9.14
CA LYS A 29 10.43 -5.71 -8.61
C LYS A 29 10.99 -4.78 -7.54
N ILE A 30 11.80 -5.35 -6.64
CA ILE A 30 12.53 -4.57 -5.65
C ILE A 30 13.72 -3.86 -6.31
N GLN A 31 13.81 -2.56 -6.09
CA GLN A 31 14.86 -1.69 -6.61
C GLN A 31 15.94 -1.40 -5.56
N SER A 32 15.57 -1.29 -4.29
CA SER A 32 16.55 -1.04 -3.22
C SER A 32 16.03 -1.44 -1.84
N VAL A 33 16.93 -1.42 -0.85
CA VAL A 33 16.60 -1.54 0.58
C VAL A 33 17.23 -0.37 1.32
N TYR A 34 16.48 0.28 2.20
CA TYR A 34 16.96 1.36 3.05
C TYR A 34 16.54 1.18 4.52
N TYR A 35 17.20 1.91 5.42
CA TYR A 35 16.83 2.01 6.82
C TYR A 35 16.10 3.32 7.07
N ASP A 36 14.92 3.23 7.66
CA ASP A 36 14.18 4.41 8.12
C ASP A 36 14.47 4.65 9.63
N PRO A 37 15.08 5.79 9.99
CA PRO A 37 15.39 6.11 11.38
C PRO A 37 14.17 6.51 12.23
N ASP A 38 13.11 7.02 11.61
CA ASP A 38 11.90 7.47 12.30
C ASP A 38 11.05 6.26 12.72
N TYR A 39 10.94 5.28 11.83
CA TYR A 39 10.25 4.01 12.11
C TYR A 39 11.14 2.94 12.72
N LYS A 40 12.46 3.14 12.72
CA LYS A 40 13.46 2.18 13.21
C LYS A 40 13.29 0.80 12.56
N ALA A 41 13.15 0.78 11.25
CA ALA A 41 12.94 -0.43 10.48
C ALA A 41 13.63 -0.33 9.11
N TYR A 42 13.89 -1.48 8.52
CA TYR A 42 14.31 -1.59 7.12
C TYR A 42 13.10 -1.74 6.23
N TYR A 43 13.16 -1.11 5.06
CA TYR A 43 12.14 -1.17 4.02
C TYR A 43 12.76 -1.56 2.69
N MET A 44 12.00 -2.30 1.87
CA MET A 44 12.30 -2.53 0.47
C MET A 44 11.53 -1.49 -0.36
N VAL A 45 12.17 -0.93 -1.37
CA VAL A 45 11.54 0.01 -2.31
C VAL A 45 11.35 -0.70 -3.64
N THR A 46 10.16 -0.60 -4.21
CA THR A 46 9.89 -1.14 -5.55
C THR A 46 10.51 -0.28 -6.66
N ALA A 47 10.57 -0.82 -7.87
CA ALA A 47 10.78 -0.01 -9.07
C ALA A 47 9.59 0.94 -9.27
N GLU A 48 9.85 2.07 -9.91
CA GLU A 48 8.82 3.04 -10.29
C GLU A 48 7.78 2.38 -11.20
N ASP A 49 6.50 2.62 -10.89
CA ASP A 49 5.39 2.24 -11.74
C ASP A 49 5.29 3.17 -12.97
N LYS A 50 4.26 2.98 -13.80
CA LYS A 50 4.01 3.82 -14.98
C LYS A 50 3.73 5.30 -14.66
N TYR A 51 3.43 5.62 -13.41
CA TYR A 51 3.14 6.97 -12.91
C TYR A 51 4.34 7.59 -12.15
N GLY A 52 5.45 6.86 -12.02
CA GLY A 52 6.63 7.29 -11.28
C GLY A 52 6.54 7.06 -9.77
N SER A 53 5.57 6.25 -9.32
CA SER A 53 5.32 5.95 -7.91
C SER A 53 6.08 4.70 -7.48
N THR A 54 6.46 4.63 -6.20
CA THR A 54 7.11 3.47 -5.60
C THR A 54 6.40 3.05 -4.32
N TRP A 55 6.49 1.76 -3.98
CA TRP A 55 6.03 1.24 -2.70
C TRP A 55 7.18 1.05 -1.74
N ASP A 56 6.96 1.46 -0.49
CA ASP A 56 7.84 1.17 0.64
C ASP A 56 7.28 -0.02 1.44
N LEU A 57 7.97 -1.15 1.34
CA LEU A 57 7.53 -2.43 1.89
C LEU A 57 8.31 -2.72 3.18
N TRP A 58 7.64 -2.71 4.33
CA TRP A 58 8.28 -2.99 5.62
C TRP A 58 8.94 -4.37 5.61
N LEU A 59 10.21 -4.48 5.99
CA LEU A 59 10.97 -5.73 5.96
C LEU A 59 11.29 -6.28 7.35
N VAL A 60 11.94 -5.47 8.19
CA VAL A 60 12.36 -5.92 9.53
C VAL A 60 12.68 -4.73 10.44
N ASP A 61 12.30 -4.83 11.72
CA ASP A 61 12.65 -3.83 12.72
C ASP A 61 14.15 -3.84 13.06
N SER A 62 14.72 -2.66 13.25
CA SER A 62 16.08 -2.48 13.74
C SER A 62 16.26 -1.19 14.52
N LYS A 63 16.84 -1.28 15.72
CA LYS A 63 17.05 -0.11 16.60
C LYS A 63 17.98 0.97 16.00
N LYS A 64 18.81 0.60 15.03
CA LYS A 64 19.74 1.50 14.34
C LYS A 64 20.12 0.93 12.98
N GLU A 65 20.59 1.80 12.10
CA GLU A 65 21.19 1.36 10.86
C GLU A 65 22.46 0.53 11.10
N ASN A 66 22.60 -0.55 10.33
CA ASN A 66 23.83 -1.31 10.15
C ASN A 66 24.16 -1.36 8.64
N PRO A 67 25.17 -0.60 8.17
CA PRO A 67 25.51 -0.53 6.75
C PRO A 67 25.86 -1.88 6.10
N LYS A 68 26.43 -2.83 6.87
CA LYS A 68 26.72 -4.18 6.36
C LYS A 68 25.44 -4.97 6.14
N LEU A 69 24.47 -4.83 7.06
CA LEU A 69 23.15 -5.43 6.90
C LEU A 69 22.41 -4.78 5.74
N THR A 70 22.39 -3.45 5.63
CA THR A 70 21.78 -2.72 4.50
C THR A 70 22.31 -3.24 3.17
N LYS A 71 23.64 -3.38 3.04
CA LYS A 71 24.26 -3.93 1.84
C LYS A 71 23.83 -5.37 1.57
N SER A 72 23.82 -6.22 2.60
CA SER A 72 23.43 -7.63 2.47
C SER A 72 21.97 -7.77 2.04
N LEU A 73 21.06 -7.05 2.69
CA LEU A 73 19.63 -7.06 2.35
C LEU A 73 19.42 -6.55 0.92
N ASN A 74 20.06 -5.44 0.56
CA ASN A 74 19.95 -4.91 -0.79
C ASN A 74 20.44 -5.94 -1.83
N GLN A 75 21.56 -6.62 -1.60
CA GLN A 75 22.02 -7.70 -2.49
C GLN A 75 21.08 -8.91 -2.54
N SER A 76 20.41 -9.23 -1.44
CA SER A 76 19.46 -10.34 -1.37
C SER A 76 18.16 -10.05 -2.13
N PHE A 77 17.62 -8.84 -2.01
CA PHE A 77 16.30 -8.49 -2.54
C PHE A 77 16.32 -7.79 -3.89
N LEU A 78 17.44 -7.19 -4.30
CA LEU A 78 17.53 -6.47 -5.58
C LEU A 78 17.04 -7.32 -6.76
N ASN A 79 16.14 -6.75 -7.56
CA ASN A 79 15.45 -7.38 -8.69
C ASN A 79 14.59 -8.61 -8.37
N GLN A 80 14.38 -8.96 -7.09
CA GLN A 80 13.34 -9.94 -6.76
C GLN A 80 11.98 -9.37 -7.16
N LYS A 81 11.11 -10.24 -7.70
CA LYS A 81 9.75 -9.87 -8.05
C LYS A 81 8.90 -9.80 -6.80
N VAL A 82 7.90 -8.93 -6.83
CA VAL A 82 6.96 -8.76 -5.73
C VAL A 82 5.58 -8.46 -6.30
N GLU A 83 4.57 -9.06 -5.69
CA GLU A 83 3.18 -8.67 -5.86
C GLU A 83 2.80 -7.73 -4.71
N VAL A 84 2.28 -6.56 -5.04
CA VAL A 84 1.80 -5.56 -4.08
C VAL A 84 0.28 -5.51 -4.15
N LEU A 85 -0.38 -5.73 -3.02
CA LEU A 85 -1.82 -5.59 -2.86
C LEU A 85 -2.10 -4.23 -2.22
N TYR A 86 -2.97 -3.43 -2.86
CA TYR A 86 -3.29 -2.09 -2.39
C TYR A 86 -4.76 -1.72 -2.64
N GLU A 87 -5.23 -0.70 -1.92
CA GLU A 87 -6.52 -0.07 -2.17
C GLU A 87 -6.38 1.10 -3.16
N ASP A 88 -7.03 0.97 -4.32
CA ASP A 88 -7.18 2.04 -5.30
C ASP A 88 -8.52 2.76 -5.09
N TYR A 89 -8.46 4.06 -4.80
CA TYR A 89 -9.63 4.89 -4.61
C TYR A 89 -10.23 5.43 -5.93
N ASN A 90 -9.93 4.78 -7.06
CA ASN A 90 -10.31 5.17 -8.42
C ASN A 90 -9.81 6.57 -8.79
N THR A 91 -8.56 6.85 -8.42
CA THR A 91 -7.92 8.14 -8.62
C THR A 91 -6.56 7.95 -9.29
N GLU A 92 -6.18 8.88 -10.17
CA GLU A 92 -4.83 8.95 -10.72
C GLU A 92 -3.81 9.48 -9.70
N ASP A 93 -4.29 9.95 -8.54
CA ASP A 93 -3.48 10.38 -7.41
C ASP A 93 -3.03 9.19 -6.55
N TYR A 94 -1.88 8.62 -6.90
CA TYR A 94 -1.28 7.48 -6.20
C TYR A 94 -0.98 7.75 -4.72
N THR A 95 -0.94 9.01 -4.28
CA THR A 95 -0.73 9.36 -2.87
C THR A 95 -1.91 8.97 -1.97
N GLN A 96 -3.05 8.64 -2.58
CA GLN A 96 -4.25 8.16 -1.89
C GLN A 96 -4.31 6.62 -1.83
N TRP A 97 -3.40 5.92 -2.50
CA TRP A 97 -3.38 4.46 -2.46
C TRP A 97 -2.79 3.95 -1.15
N GLU A 98 -3.38 2.89 -0.62
CA GLU A 98 -2.96 2.31 0.66
C GLU A 98 -2.40 0.91 0.44
N LEU A 99 -1.15 0.69 0.85
CA LEU A 99 -0.53 -0.63 0.87
C LEU A 99 -1.26 -1.53 1.87
N LEU A 100 -1.77 -2.66 1.42
CA LEU A 100 -2.41 -3.65 2.27
C LEU A 100 -1.48 -4.81 2.63
N ASP A 101 -0.80 -5.37 1.63
CA ASP A 101 0.11 -6.49 1.79
C ASP A 101 1.08 -6.58 0.61
N TYR A 102 2.12 -7.39 0.75
CA TYR A 102 3.02 -7.71 -0.35
C TYR A 102 3.57 -9.13 -0.23
N THR A 103 3.85 -9.77 -1.37
CA THR A 103 4.42 -11.12 -1.42
C THR A 103 5.56 -11.18 -2.42
N LEU A 104 6.74 -11.65 -1.98
CA LEU A 104 7.86 -11.90 -2.87
C LEU A 104 7.55 -13.12 -3.76
N THR A 105 7.78 -12.97 -5.07
CA THR A 105 7.49 -14.00 -6.07
C THR A 105 8.76 -14.44 -6.80
N ASN A 106 8.73 -15.67 -7.35
CA ASN A 106 9.88 -16.30 -8.04
C ASN A 106 9.95 -15.94 -9.55
#